data_AF-A0A2H6NDK8-F1
#
_entry.id   AF-A0A2H6NDK8-F1
#
_cell.length_a   1.000
_cell.length_b   1.000
_cell.length_c   1.000
_cell.angle_alpha   90.00
_cell.angle_beta   90.00
_cell.angle_gamma   90.00
#
_symmetry.space_group_name_H-M   'P 1'
#
loop_
_entity.id
_entity.type
_entity.pdbx_description
1 polymer ?
#
loop_
_entity_poly.entity_id
_entity_poly.type
_entity_poly.pdbx_seq_one_letter_code
_entity_poly.pdbx_strand_id
1 'polypeptide(L)'
;HGSRKVSFEVDEQEQVRVLQGIRLSEDVVNRMKEKGQPKQDQRSQEKPKVSTGICPPTTESLGQKPSEAKKELYKRYEQEQAMVQEELLRLAKREKEAVSESLNAALQQERIGAQEDKQKASQMAKELQWKEEELKRRDTFYKEQLAKIEKKNSEIYKLTLDQYNEAVTNAEDQIRKRNTQAICANFQEAIMMCYNENKQQVLNCSELVKEYQRCVRLAQKELLVHFD
;
A
#
# COMPACT_ATOMS: atom_id res chain seq x y z
N HIS A 1 2.54 -0.28 21.63
CA HIS A 1 2.00 -1.47 20.96
C HIS A 1 2.84 -1.78 19.74
N GLY A 2 3.53 -2.93 19.70
CA GLY A 2 4.32 -3.34 18.54
C GLY A 2 3.44 -4.06 17.52
N SER A 3 3.32 -3.50 16.30
CA SER A 3 2.66 -4.20 15.17
C SER A 3 3.41 -5.48 14.85
N ARG A 4 2.77 -6.63 15.10
CA ARG A 4 3.26 -7.93 14.64
C ARG A 4 3.25 -7.94 13.11
N LYS A 5 4.41 -8.14 12.49
CA LYS A 5 4.54 -8.25 11.03
C LYS A 5 4.40 -9.71 10.62
N VAL A 6 3.57 -9.98 9.63
CA VAL A 6 3.33 -11.29 9.04
C VAL A 6 3.81 -11.30 7.59
N SER A 7 4.31 -12.43 7.13
CA SER A 7 4.67 -12.65 5.73
C SER A 7 3.62 -13.56 5.10
N PHE A 8 3.21 -13.22 3.88
CA PHE A 8 2.28 -14.01 3.09
C PHE A 8 3.06 -14.81 2.07
N GLU A 9 2.89 -16.13 2.06
CA GLU A 9 3.47 -17.02 1.07
C GLU A 9 2.34 -17.83 0.43
N VAL A 10 2.43 -18.04 -0.88
CA VAL A 10 1.48 -18.85 -1.65
C VAL A 10 2.08 -20.24 -1.78
N ASP A 11 1.31 -21.25 -1.41
CA ASP A 11 1.76 -22.64 -1.49
C ASP A 11 1.57 -23.28 -2.88
N GLU A 12 2.03 -24.53 -3.00
CA GLU A 12 1.92 -25.34 -4.22
C GLU A 12 0.47 -25.64 -4.65
N GLN A 13 -0.53 -25.32 -3.82
CA GLN A 13 -1.96 -25.44 -4.10
C GLN A 13 -2.63 -24.07 -4.32
N GLU A 14 -1.83 -23.02 -4.55
CA GLU A 14 -2.27 -21.63 -4.72
C GLU A 14 -3.01 -21.03 -3.50
N GLN A 15 -2.86 -21.62 -2.31
CA GLN A 15 -3.48 -21.10 -1.10
C GLN A 15 -2.53 -20.14 -0.36
N VAL A 16 -3.06 -19.00 0.09
CA VAL A 16 -2.31 -18.01 0.86
C VAL A 16 -2.14 -18.50 2.30
N ARG A 17 -0.92 -18.82 2.70
CA ARG A 17 -0.57 -19.14 4.09
C ARG A 17 0.04 -17.91 4.77
N VAL A 18 -0.42 -17.61 5.98
CA VAL A 18 0.09 -16.50 6.80
C VAL A 18 1.09 -17.08 7.80
N LEU A 19 2.38 -16.87 7.55
CA LEU A 19 3.43 -17.32 8.45
C LEU A 19 3.81 -16.19 9.40
N GLN A 20 3.70 -16.47 10.71
CA GLN A 20 4.13 -15.54 11.75
C GLN A 20 5.65 -15.63 11.93
N GLY A 21 6.38 -14.86 11.11
CA GLY A 21 7.83 -14.81 11.15
C GLY A 21 8.37 -13.93 12.29
N ILE A 22 9.42 -14.38 12.95
CA ILE A 22 10.28 -13.52 13.78
C ILE A 22 11.31 -12.89 12.85
N ARG A 23 11.20 -11.58 12.62
CA ARG A 23 12.15 -10.85 11.77
C ARG A 23 13.42 -10.58 12.58
N LEU A 24 14.54 -11.17 12.15
CA LEU A 24 15.86 -10.88 12.72
C LEU A 24 16.20 -9.40 12.46
N SER A 25 16.87 -8.75 13.41
CA SER A 25 17.33 -7.38 13.21
C SER A 25 18.36 -7.32 12.09
N GLU A 26 18.45 -6.16 11.44
CA GLU A 26 19.37 -5.93 10.31
C GLU A 26 20.82 -6.27 10.68
N ASP A 27 21.22 -6.01 11.93
CA ASP A 27 22.53 -6.38 12.48
C ASP A 27 22.78 -7.89 12.61
N VAL A 28 21.73 -8.69 12.82
CA VAL A 28 21.83 -10.15 12.88
C VAL A 28 21.89 -10.73 11.46
N VAL A 29 21.11 -10.16 10.53
CA VAL A 29 21.12 -10.53 9.12
C VAL A 29 22.48 -10.24 8.48
N ASN A 30 23.05 -9.06 8.74
CA ASN A 30 24.36 -8.68 8.19
C ASN A 30 25.49 -9.58 8.72
N ARG A 31 25.49 -9.91 10.02
CA ARG A 31 26.46 -10.87 10.59
C ARG A 31 26.35 -12.28 10.02
N MET A 32 25.14 -12.74 9.70
CA MET A 32 24.95 -14.03 9.03
C MET A 32 25.44 -14.00 7.57
N LYS A 33 25.35 -12.84 6.91
CA LYS A 33 25.81 -12.64 5.53
C LYS A 33 27.34 -12.50 5.42
N GLU A 34 28.01 -11.99 6.45
CA GLU A 34 29.46 -11.73 6.47
C GLU A 34 30.35 -12.96 6.70
N LYS A 35 29.82 -14.10 7.19
CA LYS A 35 30.62 -15.31 7.42
C LYS A 35 31.05 -16.05 6.13
N GLY A 36 30.74 -15.52 4.94
CA GLY A 36 30.96 -16.17 3.65
C GLY A 36 32.07 -15.59 2.75
N GLN A 37 32.87 -14.62 3.19
CA GLN A 37 33.97 -14.10 2.36
C GLN A 37 35.36 -14.28 3.00
N PRO A 38 36.32 -14.90 2.30
CA PRO A 38 37.72 -14.84 2.71
C PRO A 38 38.22 -13.41 2.50
N LYS A 39 38.83 -12.83 3.53
CA LYS A 39 39.42 -11.50 3.50
C LYS A 39 40.56 -11.49 2.46
N GLN A 40 40.39 -10.67 1.43
CA GLN A 40 41.45 -10.31 0.51
C GLN A 40 42.17 -9.08 1.11
N ASP A 41 43.34 -9.31 1.70
CA ASP A 41 44.22 -8.22 2.13
C ASP A 41 44.73 -7.48 0.89
N GLN A 42 44.37 -6.20 0.79
CA GLN A 42 44.99 -5.28 -0.13
C GLN A 42 46.17 -4.57 0.54
N ARG A 43 47.24 -4.49 -0.26
CA ARG A 43 48.14 -3.34 -0.42
C ARG A 43 49.45 -3.39 0.35
N SER A 44 50.53 -3.56 -0.42
CA SER A 44 51.56 -2.53 -0.52
C SER A 44 52.31 -2.66 -1.86
N GLN A 45 52.36 -1.53 -2.57
CA GLN A 45 53.11 -1.35 -3.81
C GLN A 45 54.61 -1.39 -3.49
N GLU A 46 55.34 -2.35 -4.05
CA GLU A 46 56.81 -2.27 -4.13
C GLU A 46 57.21 -1.79 -5.53
N LYS A 47 57.74 -0.56 -5.57
CA LYS A 47 58.57 -0.07 -6.67
C LYS A 47 59.95 -0.73 -6.53
N PRO A 48 60.52 -1.37 -7.57
CA PRO A 48 61.94 -1.69 -7.56
C PRO A 48 62.71 -0.41 -7.91
N LYS A 49 63.38 0.18 -6.91
CA LYS A 49 64.47 1.13 -7.14
C LYS A 49 65.71 0.32 -7.53
N VAL A 50 66.04 0.31 -8.82
CA VAL A 50 67.34 -0.15 -9.31
C VAL A 50 68.40 0.87 -8.85
N SER A 51 69.28 0.41 -7.97
CA SER A 51 70.53 1.07 -7.63
C SER A 51 71.53 0.77 -8.75
N THR A 52 71.79 1.75 -9.61
CA THR A 52 73.02 1.76 -10.43
C THR A 52 73.86 2.93 -9.96
N GLY A 53 74.77 2.65 -9.02
CA GLY A 53 75.95 3.49 -8.87
C GLY A 53 76.84 3.28 -10.08
N ILE A 54 77.31 4.36 -10.67
CA ILE A 54 78.68 4.56 -11.19
C ILE A 54 78.84 6.07 -11.37
N CYS A 55 79.70 6.68 -10.55
CA CYS A 55 80.28 8.00 -10.81
C CYS A 55 81.22 7.92 -12.02
N PRO A 56 81.30 8.96 -12.87
CA PRO A 56 82.36 9.06 -13.86
C PRO A 56 83.65 9.56 -13.18
N PRO A 57 84.84 9.02 -13.48
CA PRO A 57 86.06 9.75 -13.25
C PRO A 57 86.31 10.67 -14.45
N THR A 58 86.33 11.96 -14.17
CA THR A 58 87.01 12.95 -15.00
C THR A 58 88.51 12.71 -14.84
N THR A 59 89.17 12.31 -15.91
CA THR A 59 90.61 12.55 -16.09
C THR A 59 90.84 13.02 -17.51
N GLU A 60 91.24 14.28 -17.57
CA GLU A 60 91.83 14.97 -18.71
C GLU A 60 92.95 14.12 -19.32
N SER A 61 92.95 13.97 -20.63
CA SER A 61 94.18 13.77 -21.40
C SER A 61 93.93 14.05 -22.87
N LEU A 62 94.61 15.10 -23.32
CA LEU A 62 95.20 15.30 -24.65
C LEU A 62 94.36 14.98 -25.89
N GLY A 63 94.24 15.99 -26.75
CA GLY A 63 93.80 15.86 -28.14
C GLY A 63 94.52 14.72 -28.85
N GLN A 64 93.84 13.59 -28.96
CA GLN A 64 94.14 12.51 -29.86
C GLN A 64 92.91 12.30 -30.73
N LYS A 65 93.12 12.24 -32.05
CA LYS A 65 92.09 11.84 -33.01
C LYS A 65 91.37 10.62 -32.46
N PRO A 66 90.03 10.58 -32.47
CA PRO A 66 89.32 9.44 -31.89
C PRO A 66 89.82 8.19 -32.60
N SER A 67 90.42 7.28 -31.83
CA SER A 67 90.78 5.96 -32.32
C SER A 67 89.53 5.35 -32.99
N GLU A 68 89.74 4.67 -34.12
CA GLU A 68 88.70 4.11 -34.97
C GLU A 68 87.66 3.30 -34.17
N ALA A 69 88.12 2.57 -33.15
CA ALA A 69 87.31 1.80 -32.21
C ALA A 69 86.31 2.64 -31.38
N LYS A 70 86.64 3.89 -31.01
CA LYS A 70 85.77 4.75 -30.20
C LYS A 70 84.61 5.32 -31.02
N LYS A 71 84.84 5.56 -32.31
CA LYS A 71 83.80 5.97 -33.27
C LYS A 71 82.86 4.83 -33.62
N GLU A 72 83.39 3.62 -33.80
CA GLU A 72 82.58 2.41 -34.02
C GLU A 72 81.64 2.12 -32.84
N LEU A 73 82.11 2.25 -31.60
CA LEU A 73 81.27 2.09 -30.41
C LEU A 73 80.10 3.08 -30.39
N TYR A 74 80.36 4.35 -30.70
CA TYR A 74 79.32 5.38 -30.73
C TYR A 74 78.28 5.12 -31.84
N LYS A 75 78.74 4.68 -33.01
CA LYS A 75 77.88 4.30 -34.14
C LYS A 75 76.98 3.12 -33.80
N ARG A 76 77.52 2.12 -33.09
CA ARG A 76 76.77 0.95 -32.62
C ARG A 76 75.71 1.35 -31.58
N TYR A 77 76.05 2.25 -30.66
CA TYR A 77 75.11 2.77 -29.66
C TYR A 77 73.92 3.51 -30.29
N GLU A 78 74.16 4.37 -31.29
CA GLU A 78 73.08 5.05 -32.01
C GLU A 78 72.19 4.07 -32.79
N GLN A 79 72.78 3.04 -33.40
CA GLN A 79 72.03 1.96 -34.06
C GLN A 79 71.16 1.18 -33.07
N GLU A 80 71.70 0.82 -31.90
CA GLU A 80 70.93 0.17 -30.85
C GLU A 80 69.79 1.06 -30.33
N GLN A 81 70.02 2.36 -30.14
CA GLN A 81 68.95 3.29 -29.77
C GLN A 81 67.84 3.36 -30.83
N ALA A 82 68.21 3.40 -32.11
CA ALA A 82 67.24 3.43 -33.20
C ALA A 82 66.39 2.14 -33.22
N MET A 83 67.01 0.97 -33.07
CA MET A 83 66.29 -0.31 -32.97
C MET A 83 65.35 -0.37 -31.77
N VAL A 84 65.81 0.13 -30.60
CA VAL A 84 64.98 0.19 -29.39
C VAL A 84 63.80 1.15 -29.56
N GLN A 85 63.99 2.31 -30.16
CA GLN A 85 62.91 3.26 -30.45
C GLN A 85 61.88 2.67 -31.42
N GLU A 86 62.34 1.99 -32.47
CA GLU A 86 61.46 1.32 -33.44
C GLU A 86 60.62 0.22 -32.77
N GLU A 87 61.23 -0.61 -31.92
CA GLU A 87 60.50 -1.66 -31.19
C GLU A 87 59.48 -1.09 -30.20
N LEU A 88 59.81 0.00 -29.50
CA LEU A 88 58.87 0.69 -28.62
C LEU A 88 57.65 1.21 -29.39
N LEU A 89 57.85 1.82 -30.56
CA LEU A 89 56.77 2.27 -31.43
C LEU A 89 55.92 1.10 -31.93
N ARG A 90 56.57 -0.01 -32.31
CA ARG A 90 55.89 -1.23 -32.75
C ARG A 90 55.04 -1.84 -31.63
N LEU A 91 55.53 -1.85 -30.39
CA LEU A 91 54.80 -2.31 -29.21
C LEU A 91 53.63 -1.38 -28.90
N ALA A 92 53.85 -0.07 -28.86
CA ALA A 92 52.80 0.91 -28.58
C ALA A 92 51.65 0.85 -29.61
N LYS A 93 51.98 0.61 -30.89
CA LYS A 93 50.98 0.39 -31.94
C LYS A 93 50.15 -0.87 -31.66
N ARG A 94 50.80 -2.00 -31.36
CA ARG A 94 50.12 -3.26 -31.02
C ARG A 94 49.24 -3.15 -29.79
N GLU A 95 49.70 -2.47 -28.73
CA GLU A 95 48.89 -2.23 -27.54
C GLU A 95 47.67 -1.38 -27.84
N LYS A 96 47.83 -0.30 -28.62
CA LYS A 96 46.70 0.56 -29.01
C LYS A 96 45.67 -0.20 -29.85
N GLU A 97 46.12 -1.00 -30.82
CA GLU A 97 45.25 -1.83 -31.66
C GLU A 97 44.51 -2.87 -30.80
N ALA A 98 45.20 -3.59 -29.92
CA ALA A 98 44.58 -4.55 -29.01
C ALA A 98 43.55 -3.90 -28.06
N VAL A 99 43.85 -2.72 -27.51
CA VAL A 99 42.92 -1.96 -26.67
C VAL A 99 41.71 -1.48 -27.48
N SER A 100 41.93 -1.00 -28.71
CA SER A 100 40.85 -0.57 -29.60
C SER A 100 39.92 -1.72 -29.99
N GLU A 101 40.48 -2.90 -30.30
CA GLU A 101 39.72 -4.11 -30.62
C GLU A 101 38.91 -4.59 -29.40
N SER A 102 39.54 -4.64 -28.23
CA SER A 102 38.87 -5.00 -26.98
C SER A 102 37.72 -4.04 -26.63
N LEU A 103 37.94 -2.74 -26.77
CA LEU A 103 36.91 -1.72 -26.55
C LEU A 103 35.74 -1.88 -27.54
N ASN A 104 36.05 -2.07 -28.84
CA ASN A 104 35.01 -2.30 -29.84
C ASN A 104 34.21 -3.57 -29.56
N ALA A 105 34.86 -4.66 -29.13
CA ALA A 105 34.17 -5.90 -28.74
C ALA A 105 33.23 -5.68 -27.55
N ALA A 106 33.70 -4.96 -26.50
CA ALA A 106 32.89 -4.64 -25.34
C ALA A 106 31.67 -3.78 -25.71
N LEU A 107 31.84 -2.76 -26.56
CA LEU A 107 30.75 -1.89 -27.03
C LEU A 107 29.72 -2.66 -27.87
N GLN A 108 30.15 -3.60 -28.71
CA GLN A 108 29.24 -4.44 -29.48
C GLN A 108 28.42 -5.34 -28.55
N GLN A 109 29.05 -5.94 -27.55
CA GLN A 109 28.36 -6.78 -26.57
C GLN A 109 27.35 -5.97 -25.74
N GLU A 110 27.71 -4.77 -25.30
CA GLU A 110 26.80 -3.87 -24.58
C GLU A 110 25.60 -3.46 -25.45
N ARG A 111 25.83 -3.16 -26.74
CA ARG A 111 24.75 -2.83 -27.68
C ARG A 111 23.77 -3.97 -27.88
N ILE A 112 24.28 -5.20 -27.99
CA ILE A 112 23.44 -6.41 -28.12
C ILE A 112 22.62 -6.59 -26.83
N GLY A 113 23.26 -6.53 -25.65
CA GLY A 113 22.57 -6.64 -24.37
C GLY A 113 21.49 -5.57 -24.18
N ALA A 114 21.79 -4.31 -24.47
CA ALA A 114 20.83 -3.21 -24.38
C ALA A 114 19.62 -3.41 -25.32
N GLN A 115 19.83 -3.97 -26.51
CA GLN A 115 18.75 -4.25 -27.45
C GLN A 115 17.88 -5.43 -26.99
N GLU A 116 18.48 -6.49 -26.46
CA GLU A 116 17.75 -7.62 -25.86
C GLU A 116 16.91 -7.16 -24.66
N ASP A 117 17.49 -6.37 -23.77
CA ASP A 117 16.79 -5.84 -22.60
C ASP A 117 15.65 -4.91 -23.00
N LYS A 118 15.84 -4.08 -24.03
CA LYS A 118 14.77 -3.26 -24.60
C LYS A 118 13.63 -4.10 -25.18
N GLN A 119 13.95 -5.21 -25.87
CA GLN A 119 12.94 -6.12 -26.40
C GLN A 119 12.17 -6.82 -25.28
N LYS A 120 12.87 -7.33 -24.25
CA LYS A 120 12.25 -7.95 -23.07
C LYS A 120 11.35 -6.96 -22.33
N ALA A 121 11.82 -5.73 -22.10
CA ALA A 121 11.05 -4.68 -21.45
C ALA A 121 9.77 -4.32 -22.25
N SER A 122 9.87 -4.24 -23.58
CA SER A 122 8.72 -4.00 -24.46
C SER A 122 7.69 -5.13 -24.40
N GLN A 123 8.13 -6.39 -24.34
CA GLN A 123 7.23 -7.54 -24.19
C GLN A 123 6.53 -7.52 -22.82
N MET A 124 7.27 -7.30 -21.73
CA MET A 124 6.69 -7.20 -20.39
C MET A 124 5.70 -6.03 -20.28
N ALA A 125 5.99 -4.88 -20.90
CA ALA A 125 5.08 -3.74 -20.92
C ALA A 125 3.73 -4.08 -21.57
N LYS A 126 3.74 -4.84 -22.67
CA LYS A 126 2.52 -5.31 -23.33
C LYS A 126 1.74 -6.30 -22.46
N GLU A 127 2.43 -7.21 -21.79
CA GLU A 127 1.80 -8.16 -20.87
C GLU A 127 1.14 -7.44 -19.69
N LEU A 128 1.83 -6.47 -19.09
CA LEU A 128 1.29 -5.66 -18.01
C LEU A 128 0.05 -4.88 -18.46
N GLN A 129 0.11 -4.26 -19.65
CA GLN A 129 -1.03 -3.53 -20.20
C GLN A 129 -2.25 -4.46 -20.39
N TRP A 130 -2.05 -5.66 -20.95
CA TRP A 130 -3.11 -6.67 -21.00
C TRP A 130 -3.65 -6.84 -19.58
N LYS A 131 -2.83 -7.33 -18.63
CA LYS A 131 -3.28 -7.67 -17.26
C LYS A 131 -4.04 -6.54 -16.58
N GLU A 132 -3.63 -5.30 -16.81
CA GLU A 132 -4.32 -4.11 -16.30
C GLU A 132 -5.72 -3.92 -16.92
N GLU A 133 -5.86 -4.14 -18.23
CA GLU A 133 -7.17 -4.18 -18.91
C GLU A 133 -8.07 -5.32 -18.38
N GLU A 134 -7.52 -6.51 -18.06
CA GLU A 134 -8.31 -7.59 -17.41
C GLU A 134 -8.84 -7.18 -16.05
N LEU A 135 -7.94 -6.64 -15.23
CA LEU A 135 -8.25 -6.26 -13.87
C LEU A 135 -9.30 -5.17 -13.89
N LYS A 136 -9.17 -4.20 -14.80
CA LYS A 136 -10.17 -3.17 -15.01
C LYS A 136 -11.52 -3.75 -15.43
N ARG A 137 -11.55 -4.73 -16.34
CA ARG A 137 -12.79 -5.39 -16.76
C ARG A 137 -13.48 -6.11 -15.61
N ARG A 138 -12.72 -6.84 -14.79
CA ARG A 138 -13.23 -7.53 -13.59
C ARG A 138 -13.71 -6.55 -12.53
N ASP A 139 -12.94 -5.49 -12.28
CA ASP A 139 -13.32 -4.42 -11.36
C ASP A 139 -14.64 -3.76 -11.76
N THR A 140 -14.80 -3.40 -13.05
CA THR A 140 -16.07 -2.85 -13.54
C THR A 140 -17.23 -3.83 -13.37
N PHE A 141 -17.02 -5.11 -13.65
CA PHE A 141 -18.04 -6.13 -13.48
C PHE A 141 -18.49 -6.25 -12.01
N TYR A 142 -17.55 -6.37 -11.08
CA TYR A 142 -17.89 -6.51 -9.66
C TYR A 142 -18.51 -5.24 -9.08
N LYS A 143 -18.04 -4.05 -9.49
CA LYS A 143 -18.68 -2.78 -9.12
C LYS A 143 -20.13 -2.71 -9.60
N GLU A 144 -20.42 -3.13 -10.82
CA GLU A 144 -21.81 -3.17 -11.32
C GLU A 144 -22.67 -4.18 -10.55
N GLN A 145 -22.13 -5.35 -10.18
CA GLN A 145 -22.88 -6.32 -9.38
C GLN A 145 -23.18 -5.78 -7.99
N LEU A 146 -22.21 -5.15 -7.33
CA LEU A 146 -22.41 -4.52 -6.03
C LEU A 146 -23.47 -3.42 -6.11
N ALA A 147 -23.39 -2.53 -7.11
CA ALA A 147 -24.39 -1.49 -7.30
C ALA A 147 -25.80 -2.05 -7.53
N LYS A 148 -25.93 -3.18 -8.26
CA LYS A 148 -27.21 -3.87 -8.45
C LYS A 148 -27.74 -4.44 -7.13
N ILE A 149 -26.88 -5.03 -6.31
CA ILE A 149 -27.27 -5.59 -5.00
C ILE A 149 -27.69 -4.46 -4.05
N GLU A 150 -26.90 -3.38 -3.96
CA GLU A 150 -27.22 -2.20 -3.16
C GLU A 150 -28.55 -1.57 -3.56
N LYS A 151 -28.79 -1.44 -4.88
CA LYS A 151 -30.07 -0.95 -5.41
C LYS A 151 -31.23 -1.86 -5.00
N LYS A 152 -31.13 -3.17 -5.22
CA LYS A 152 -32.18 -4.12 -4.81
C LYS A 152 -32.44 -4.10 -3.30
N ASN A 153 -31.37 -4.03 -2.50
CA ASN A 153 -31.49 -3.96 -1.05
C ASN A 153 -32.24 -2.68 -0.62
N SER A 154 -31.88 -1.53 -1.18
CA SER A 154 -32.57 -0.27 -0.86
C SER A 154 -34.03 -0.25 -1.31
N GLU A 155 -34.36 -0.84 -2.47
CA GLU A 155 -35.74 -1.01 -2.94
C GLU A 155 -36.55 -1.90 -2.01
N ILE A 156 -35.98 -3.02 -1.55
CA ILE A 156 -36.62 -3.93 -0.59
C ILE A 156 -36.87 -3.20 0.73
N TYR A 157 -35.88 -2.51 1.29
CA TYR A 157 -36.06 -1.75 2.54
C TYR A 157 -37.16 -0.70 2.43
N LYS A 158 -37.19 0.03 1.30
CA LYS A 158 -38.24 1.02 1.06
C LYS A 158 -39.62 0.38 0.98
N LEU A 159 -39.77 -0.69 0.20
CA LEU A 159 -41.03 -1.41 0.08
C LEU A 159 -41.49 -1.97 1.44
N THR A 160 -40.60 -2.57 2.22
CA THR A 160 -40.92 -3.07 3.56
C THR A 160 -41.34 -1.96 4.50
N LEU A 161 -40.69 -0.80 4.43
CA LEU A 161 -41.08 0.37 5.22
C LEU A 161 -42.47 0.89 4.82
N ASP A 162 -42.74 0.97 3.52
CA ASP A 162 -44.04 1.41 3.00
C ASP A 162 -45.15 0.45 3.43
N GLN A 163 -44.94 -0.86 3.30
CA GLN A 163 -45.87 -1.90 3.76
C GLN A 163 -46.11 -1.85 5.28
N TYR A 164 -45.06 -1.61 6.06
CA TYR A 164 -45.17 -1.45 7.50
C TYR A 164 -46.03 -0.23 7.85
N ASN A 165 -45.76 0.92 7.24
CA ASN A 165 -46.50 2.14 7.48
C ASN A 165 -47.97 2.03 7.06
N GLU A 166 -48.24 1.35 5.95
CA GLU A 166 -49.60 1.04 5.51
C GLU A 166 -50.33 0.15 6.53
N ALA A 167 -49.66 -0.90 7.02
CA ALA A 167 -50.20 -1.76 8.06
C ALA A 167 -50.47 -1.01 9.37
N VAL A 168 -49.58 -0.09 9.77
CA VAL A 168 -49.77 0.78 10.94
C VAL A 168 -50.99 1.68 10.74
N THR A 169 -51.09 2.37 9.60
CA THR A 169 -52.21 3.28 9.30
C THR A 169 -53.54 2.52 9.31
N ASN A 170 -53.58 1.35 8.67
CA ASN A 170 -54.76 0.51 8.64
C ASN A 170 -55.13 -0.01 10.04
N ALA A 171 -54.14 -0.37 10.86
CA ALA A 171 -54.38 -0.75 12.25
C ALA A 171 -54.90 0.43 13.08
N GLU A 172 -54.36 1.64 12.89
CA GLU A 172 -54.84 2.85 13.56
C GLU A 172 -56.29 3.20 13.16
N ASP A 173 -56.66 2.99 11.90
CA ASP A 173 -58.03 3.21 11.40
C ASP A 173 -59.01 2.16 11.94
N GLN A 174 -58.60 0.89 12.03
CA GLN A 174 -59.45 -0.20 12.53
C GLN A 174 -59.57 -0.19 14.06
N ILE A 175 -58.50 0.18 14.77
CA ILE A 175 -58.51 0.29 16.22
C ILE A 175 -59.23 1.60 16.57
N ARG A 176 -60.53 1.48 16.90
CA ARG A 176 -61.29 2.62 17.45
C ARG A 176 -60.47 3.28 18.55
N LYS A 177 -60.15 4.57 18.36
CA LYS A 177 -59.59 5.40 19.43
C LYS A 177 -60.49 5.22 20.65
N ARG A 178 -59.93 4.68 21.73
CA ARG A 178 -60.67 4.54 22.99
C ARG A 178 -61.19 5.92 23.36
N ASN A 179 -62.49 6.05 23.57
CA ASN A 179 -63.06 7.31 24.01
C ASN A 179 -62.50 7.61 25.40
N THR A 180 -61.61 8.61 25.48
CA THR A 180 -61.00 9.06 26.74
C THR A 180 -61.86 10.10 27.45
N GLN A 181 -63.02 10.47 26.88
CA GLN A 181 -63.95 11.39 27.51
C GLN A 181 -64.51 10.74 28.79
N ALA A 182 -64.39 11.47 29.90
CA ALA A 182 -64.97 11.03 31.17
C ALA A 182 -66.49 10.92 31.04
N ILE A 183 -67.03 9.75 31.35
CA ILE A 183 -68.45 9.49 31.38
C ILE A 183 -69.08 10.34 32.48
N CYS A 184 -70.22 10.99 32.19
CA CYS A 184 -70.93 11.89 33.13
C CYS A 184 -70.13 13.15 33.54
N ALA A 185 -69.17 13.62 32.72
CA ALA A 185 -68.33 14.78 33.02
C ALA A 185 -69.13 16.03 33.45
N ASN A 186 -70.25 16.32 32.78
CA ASN A 186 -71.09 17.49 33.08
C ASN A 186 -71.66 17.45 34.51
N PHE A 187 -72.04 16.27 34.99
CA PHE A 187 -72.51 16.11 36.36
C PHE A 187 -71.37 16.20 37.37
N GLN A 188 -70.19 15.68 37.02
CA GLN A 188 -69.00 15.82 37.88
C GLN A 188 -68.64 17.29 38.09
N GLU A 189 -68.63 18.11 37.02
CA GLU A 189 -68.39 19.55 37.12
C GLU A 189 -69.46 20.25 37.96
N ALA A 190 -70.74 19.98 37.69
CA ALA A 190 -71.85 20.58 38.43
C ALA A 190 -71.84 20.21 39.93
N ILE A 191 -71.47 18.97 40.29
CA ILE A 191 -71.34 18.54 41.70
C ILE A 191 -70.22 19.30 42.39
N MET A 192 -69.07 19.41 41.73
CA MET A 192 -67.94 20.16 42.26
C MET A 192 -68.28 21.63 42.48
N MET A 193 -69.01 22.24 41.54
CA MET A 193 -69.53 23.61 41.70
C MET A 193 -70.49 23.71 42.89
N CYS A 194 -71.50 22.82 42.98
CA CYS A 194 -72.49 22.85 44.05
C CYS A 194 -71.87 22.71 45.44
N TYR A 195 -70.90 21.81 45.62
CA TYR A 195 -70.21 21.66 46.90
C TYR A 195 -69.33 22.85 47.26
N ASN A 196 -68.72 23.50 46.28
CA ASN A 196 -67.94 24.71 46.51
C ASN A 196 -68.83 25.88 46.97
N GLU A 197 -70.06 25.96 46.45
CA GLU A 197 -71.06 26.96 46.83
C GLU A 197 -71.74 26.64 48.17
N ASN A 198 -71.89 25.35 48.51
CA ASN A 198 -72.67 24.88 49.67
C ASN A 198 -71.81 24.14 50.72
N LYS A 199 -70.67 24.71 51.12
CA LYS A 199 -69.66 24.04 51.97
C LYS A 199 -70.17 23.50 53.32
N GLN A 200 -71.14 24.19 53.92
CA GLN A 200 -71.74 23.79 55.21
C GLN A 200 -73.11 23.09 55.05
N GLN A 201 -73.65 23.04 53.83
CA GLN A 201 -74.98 22.49 53.53
C GLN A 201 -74.91 21.54 52.33
N VAL A 202 -73.94 20.63 52.34
CA VAL A 202 -73.63 19.71 51.23
C VAL A 202 -74.80 18.81 50.81
N LEU A 203 -75.78 18.60 51.70
CA LEU A 203 -76.97 17.81 51.41
C LEU A 203 -77.89 18.47 50.36
N ASN A 204 -77.78 19.79 50.15
CA ASN A 204 -78.50 20.49 49.08
C ASN A 204 -78.06 20.02 47.68
N CYS A 205 -76.84 19.47 47.56
CA CYS A 205 -76.32 18.89 46.30
C CYS A 205 -76.71 17.42 46.09
N SER A 206 -77.47 16.83 47.02
CA SER A 206 -77.77 15.38 47.01
C SER A 206 -78.50 14.93 45.75
N GLU A 207 -79.39 15.74 45.19
CA GLU A 207 -80.13 15.40 43.98
C GLU A 207 -79.20 15.32 42.76
N LEU A 208 -78.24 16.23 42.67
CA LEU A 208 -77.23 16.25 41.62
C LEU A 208 -76.30 15.02 41.67
N VAL A 209 -75.95 14.59 42.89
CA VAL A 209 -75.19 13.35 43.12
C VAL A 209 -76.00 12.11 42.73
N LYS A 210 -77.29 12.07 43.02
CA LYS A 210 -78.16 10.95 42.60
C LYS A 210 -78.23 10.84 41.08
N GLU A 211 -78.31 11.97 40.37
CA GLU A 211 -78.31 11.99 38.92
C GLU A 211 -76.96 11.57 38.32
N TYR A 212 -75.84 11.98 38.92
CA TYR A 212 -74.51 11.44 38.57
C TYR A 212 -74.45 9.93 38.75
N GLN A 213 -74.89 9.41 39.90
CA GLN A 213 -74.91 7.97 40.16
C GLN A 213 -75.81 7.21 39.18
N ARG A 214 -76.95 7.80 38.80
CA ARG A 214 -77.83 7.25 37.76
C ARG A 214 -77.10 7.19 36.41
N CYS A 215 -76.45 8.27 36.02
CA CYS A 215 -75.66 8.34 34.80
C CYS A 215 -74.53 7.28 34.77
N VAL A 216 -73.76 7.14 35.87
CA VAL A 216 -72.69 6.13 35.98
C VAL A 216 -73.24 4.71 35.86
N ARG A 217 -74.35 4.39 36.55
CA ARG A 217 -74.97 3.05 36.47
C ARG A 217 -75.48 2.72 35.07
N LEU A 218 -76.08 3.70 34.38
CA LEU A 218 -76.55 3.52 33.01
C LEU A 218 -75.38 3.26 32.07
N ALA A 219 -74.32 4.07 32.17
CA ALA A 219 -73.14 3.88 31.34
C ALA A 219 -72.40 2.56 31.64
N GLN A 220 -72.33 2.13 32.90
CA GLN A 220 -71.79 0.81 33.25
C GLN A 220 -72.60 -0.32 32.59
N LYS A 221 -73.93 -0.21 32.58
CA LYS A 221 -74.81 -1.18 31.94
C LYS A 221 -74.63 -1.19 30.42
N GLU A 222 -74.53 -0.03 29.78
CA GLU A 222 -74.30 0.06 28.33
C GLU A 222 -72.93 -0.48 27.92
N LEU A 223 -71.87 -0.18 28.69
CA LEU A 223 -70.53 -0.71 28.43
C LEU A 223 -70.49 -2.24 28.54
N LEU A 224 -71.18 -2.83 29.52
CA LEU A 224 -71.23 -4.30 29.69
C LEU A 224 -71.95 -5.01 28.54
N VAL A 225 -72.85 -4.34 27.82
CA VAL A 225 -73.59 -4.92 26.67
C VAL A 225 -72.76 -4.87 25.36
N HIS A 226 -71.70 -4.08 25.30
CA HIS A 226 -70.84 -3.94 24.12
C HIS A 226 -69.62 -4.88 24.09
N PHE A 227 -69.49 -5.82 25.05
CA PHE A 227 -68.41 -6.81 25.12
C PHE A 227 -68.86 -8.28 24.87
N ASP A 228 -70.15 -8.52 24.59
CA ASP A 228 -70.70 -9.78 24.05
C ASP A 228 -70.95 -9.66 22.54
#